data_AF-A0AAV9BEN1-F1
#
_entry.id   AF-A0AAV9BEN1-F1
#
_cell.length_a   1.000
_cell.length_b   1.000
_cell.length_c   1.000
_cell.angle_alpha   90.00
_cell.angle_beta   90.00
_cell.angle_gamma   90.00
#
_symmetry.space_group_name_H-M   'P 1'
#
loop_
_entity.id
_entity.type
_entity.pdbx_description
1 polymer ?
#
loop_
_entity_poly.entity_id
_entity_poly.type
_entity_poly.pdbx_seq_one_letter_code
_entity_poly.pdbx_strand_id
1 'polypeptide(L)'
;MSEWKMEDMPLPALFDQARKIHSAASDSSVDQETLKRAIEALHRCDEMVSKLGLFSANETKNDVSTANLKYLLVPFYLGELTEKVAHGDRLQVIKISQDRFKEFISFCEVLELVPEEETWNSRPQGSFTPEARRALKISRFKRQKAAESRLQEIRERKERRGRSSKAAALSTPIEAGEEDALDDDGDEEREAWLTTISLAICKAFDMMEMLKKEEEMLSAVKDRQLKVSYFISKTGFQVLCVA
;
A
#
# COMPACT_ATOMS: atom_id res chain seq x y z
N MET A 1 27.46 -8.86 0.66
CA MET A 1 26.03 -8.57 0.41
C MET A 1 25.45 -9.79 -0.27
N SER A 2 24.53 -10.49 0.38
CA SER A 2 24.04 -11.79 -0.04
C SER A 2 23.18 -11.67 -1.30
N GLU A 3 23.47 -12.48 -2.33
CA GLU A 3 22.59 -12.70 -3.48
C GLU A 3 21.21 -13.16 -2.99
N TRP A 4 20.15 -12.42 -3.32
CA TRP A 4 18.77 -12.82 -3.01
C TRP A 4 18.30 -13.77 -4.09
N LYS A 5 18.35 -15.07 -3.83
CA LYS A 5 17.66 -16.05 -4.69
C LYS A 5 16.16 -15.98 -4.43
N MET A 6 15.48 -15.05 -5.10
CA MET A 6 14.03 -14.89 -5.00
C MET A 6 13.26 -16.04 -5.67
N GLU A 7 13.92 -16.80 -6.56
CA GLU A 7 13.28 -17.81 -7.41
C GLU A 7 12.69 -19.00 -6.63
N ASP A 8 13.29 -19.37 -5.50
CA ASP A 8 12.87 -20.56 -4.73
C ASP A 8 12.14 -20.21 -3.42
N MET A 9 11.88 -18.93 -3.16
CA MET A 9 11.34 -18.49 -1.87
C MET A 9 9.80 -18.67 -1.81
N PRO A 10 9.25 -19.22 -0.72
CA PRO A 10 7.80 -19.35 -0.56
C PRO A 10 7.13 -17.98 -0.38
N LEU A 11 5.86 -17.88 -0.81
CA LEU A 11 5.07 -16.64 -0.80
C LEU A 11 5.10 -15.89 0.56
N PRO A 12 4.91 -16.55 1.73
CA PRO A 12 4.99 -15.86 3.02
C PRO A 12 6.34 -15.19 3.26
N ALA A 13 7.44 -15.86 2.90
CA ALA A 13 8.78 -15.34 3.13
C ALA A 13 9.11 -14.17 2.20
N LEU A 14 8.69 -14.24 0.93
CA LEU A 14 8.81 -13.12 -0.01
C LEU A 14 8.06 -11.89 0.49
N PHE A 15 6.81 -12.09 0.94
CA PHE A 15 5.98 -11.01 1.46
C PHE A 15 6.59 -10.38 2.71
N ASP A 16 7.03 -11.19 3.68
CA ASP A 16 7.61 -10.68 4.92
C ASP A 16 8.91 -9.91 4.67
N GLN A 17 9.72 -10.35 3.70
CA GLN A 17 10.93 -9.64 3.30
C GLN A 17 10.62 -8.29 2.65
N ALA A 18 9.69 -8.27 1.68
CA ALA A 18 9.27 -7.04 1.04
C ALA A 18 8.66 -6.04 2.04
N ARG A 19 7.82 -6.53 2.94
CA ARG A 19 7.19 -5.73 4.01
C ARG A 19 8.21 -5.11 4.96
N LYS A 20 9.29 -5.82 5.30
CA LYS A 20 10.38 -5.27 6.13
C LYS A 20 11.04 -4.07 5.44
N ILE A 21 11.32 -4.19 4.15
CA ILE A 21 11.94 -3.10 3.38
C ILE A 21 10.96 -1.93 3.25
N HIS A 22 9.68 -2.21 3.03
CA HIS A 22 8.62 -1.20 3.00
C HIS A 22 8.52 -0.41 4.31
N SER A 23 8.57 -1.10 5.46
CA SER A 23 8.61 -0.44 6.77
C SER A 23 9.85 0.46 6.91
N ALA A 24 11.03 -0.05 6.57
CA ALA A 24 12.27 0.72 6.62
C ALA A 24 12.24 1.95 5.71
N ALA A 25 11.65 1.82 4.51
CA ALA A 25 11.48 2.90 3.54
C ALA A 25 10.45 3.95 4.00
N SER A 26 9.53 3.59 4.88
CA SER A 26 8.53 4.51 5.43
C SER A 26 9.10 5.34 6.58
N ASP A 27 10.01 4.76 7.37
CA ASP A 27 10.65 5.44 8.51
C ASP A 27 11.92 6.22 8.09
N SER A 28 12.59 5.81 7.01
CA SER A 28 13.87 6.38 6.55
C SER A 28 14.09 6.21 5.05
N SER A 29 15.07 6.91 4.47
CA SER A 29 15.46 6.69 3.07
C SER A 29 16.17 5.36 2.91
N VAL A 30 15.66 4.50 2.03
CA VAL A 30 16.32 3.25 1.62
C VAL A 30 17.05 3.47 0.30
N ASP A 31 18.19 2.82 0.11
CA ASP A 31 18.95 2.91 -1.14
C ASP A 31 18.15 2.33 -2.33
N GLN A 32 18.45 2.83 -3.54
CA GLN A 32 17.67 2.48 -4.73
C GLN A 32 17.82 0.99 -5.13
N GLU A 33 18.92 0.32 -4.77
CA GLU A 33 19.11 -1.10 -5.06
C GLU A 33 18.22 -1.96 -4.15
N THR A 34 18.17 -1.65 -2.86
CA THR A 34 17.26 -2.30 -1.90
C THR A 34 15.79 -2.03 -2.24
N LEU A 35 15.46 -0.80 -2.67
CA LEU A 35 14.12 -0.45 -3.16
C LEU A 35 13.73 -1.30 -4.37
N LYS A 36 14.61 -1.37 -5.38
CA LYS A 36 14.36 -2.15 -6.60
C LYS A 36 14.14 -3.62 -6.28
N ARG A 37 14.97 -4.21 -5.42
CA ARG A 37 14.82 -5.62 -5.02
C ARG A 37 13.52 -5.87 -4.26
N ALA A 38 13.04 -4.92 -3.45
CA ALA A 38 11.74 -5.04 -2.79
C ALA A 38 10.58 -5.00 -3.78
N ILE A 39 10.66 -4.13 -4.80
CA ILE A 39 9.67 -4.07 -5.88
C ILE A 39 9.65 -5.40 -6.66
N GLU A 40 10.82 -5.96 -6.99
CA GLU A 40 10.93 -7.28 -7.64
C GLU A 40 10.31 -8.40 -6.78
N ALA A 41 10.58 -8.41 -5.47
CA ALA A 41 10.00 -9.38 -4.54
C ALA A 41 8.46 -9.26 -4.46
N LEU A 42 7.92 -8.03 -4.46
CA LEU A 42 6.48 -7.79 -4.46
C LEU A 42 5.83 -8.19 -5.79
N HIS A 43 6.47 -7.95 -6.94
CA HIS A 43 5.97 -8.46 -8.22
C HIS A 43 5.89 -9.98 -8.22
N ARG A 44 6.89 -10.67 -7.65
CA ARG A 44 6.81 -12.12 -7.49
C ARG A 44 5.69 -12.54 -6.54
N CYS A 45 5.46 -11.81 -5.45
CA CYS A 45 4.30 -12.05 -4.58
C CYS A 45 2.99 -11.91 -5.35
N ASP A 46 2.82 -10.84 -6.12
CA ASP A 46 1.65 -10.52 -6.93
C ASP A 46 1.34 -11.64 -7.94
N GLU A 47 2.37 -12.12 -8.64
CA GLU A 47 2.24 -13.28 -9.55
C GLU A 47 1.83 -14.56 -8.83
N MET A 48 2.40 -14.85 -7.66
CA MET A 48 2.07 -16.05 -6.89
C MET A 48 0.65 -15.99 -6.34
N VAL A 49 0.23 -14.84 -5.80
CA VAL A 49 -1.14 -14.59 -5.33
C VAL A 49 -2.15 -14.82 -6.45
N SER A 50 -1.85 -14.30 -7.64
CA SER A 50 -2.67 -14.48 -8.84
C SER A 50 -2.75 -15.95 -9.28
N LYS A 51 -1.60 -16.65 -9.34
CA LYS A 51 -1.54 -18.07 -9.73
C LYS A 51 -2.25 -19.00 -8.74
N LEU A 52 -2.20 -18.67 -7.45
CA LEU A 52 -2.88 -19.43 -6.40
C LEU A 52 -4.38 -19.13 -6.35
N GLY A 53 -4.85 -18.07 -7.02
CA GLY A 53 -6.26 -17.67 -6.99
C GLY A 53 -6.75 -17.34 -5.58
N LEU A 54 -5.90 -16.67 -4.77
CA LEU A 54 -6.21 -16.42 -3.35
C LEU A 54 -7.39 -15.47 -3.13
N PHE A 55 -7.78 -14.73 -4.17
CA PHE A 55 -8.90 -13.81 -4.17
C PHE A 55 -9.77 -14.06 -5.40
N SER A 56 -11.07 -14.07 -5.21
CA SER A 56 -12.06 -14.20 -6.28
C SER A 56 -12.95 -12.96 -6.35
N ALA A 57 -13.44 -12.66 -7.56
CA ALA A 57 -14.31 -11.51 -7.80
C ALA A 57 -15.69 -11.60 -7.09
N ASN A 58 -16.04 -12.78 -6.56
CA ASN A 58 -17.32 -13.03 -5.87
C ASN A 58 -17.16 -13.21 -4.36
N GLU A 59 -15.98 -12.97 -3.80
CA GLU A 59 -15.73 -13.10 -2.37
C GLU A 59 -16.12 -11.84 -1.61
N THR A 60 -16.63 -12.03 -0.39
CA THR A 60 -16.77 -10.97 0.61
C THR A 60 -15.55 -10.98 1.53
N LYS A 61 -15.36 -9.92 2.31
CA LYS A 61 -14.30 -9.88 3.36
C LYS A 61 -14.33 -11.05 4.35
N ASN A 62 -15.45 -11.77 4.48
CA ASN A 62 -15.59 -12.90 5.40
C ASN A 62 -15.11 -14.23 4.77
N ASP A 63 -15.06 -14.31 3.44
CA ASP A 63 -14.67 -15.52 2.70
C ASP A 63 -13.15 -15.68 2.61
N VAL A 64 -12.40 -14.59 2.82
CA VAL A 64 -10.94 -14.60 2.80
C VAL A 64 -10.39 -15.11 4.13
N SER A 65 -9.54 -16.15 4.08
CA SER A 65 -8.86 -16.67 5.27
C SER A 65 -7.95 -15.62 5.92
N THR A 66 -7.84 -15.64 7.24
CA THR A 66 -7.03 -14.66 8.00
C THR A 66 -5.57 -14.64 7.52
N ALA A 67 -4.99 -15.80 7.20
CA ALA A 67 -3.63 -15.93 6.69
C ALA A 67 -3.41 -15.27 5.32
N ASN A 68 -4.48 -15.14 4.51
CA ASN A 68 -4.41 -14.58 3.16
C ASN A 68 -4.67 -13.07 3.11
N LEU A 69 -5.33 -12.48 4.12
CA LEU A 69 -5.67 -11.06 4.15
C LEU A 69 -4.46 -10.14 3.89
N LYS A 70 -3.30 -10.51 4.42
CA LYS A 70 -2.06 -9.74 4.25
C LYS A 70 -1.66 -9.54 2.79
N TYR A 71 -2.00 -10.48 1.90
CA TYR A 71 -1.63 -10.41 0.49
C TYR A 71 -2.46 -9.38 -0.28
N LEU A 72 -3.59 -8.90 0.26
CA LEU A 72 -4.32 -7.76 -0.30
C LEU A 72 -3.48 -6.48 -0.32
N LEU A 73 -2.48 -6.38 0.55
CA LEU A 73 -1.60 -5.21 0.67
C LEU A 73 -0.49 -5.18 -0.39
N VAL A 74 -0.30 -6.25 -1.19
CA VAL A 74 0.79 -6.32 -2.16
C VAL A 74 0.74 -5.18 -3.19
N PRO A 75 -0.39 -4.87 -3.85
CA PRO A 75 -0.43 -3.77 -4.81
C PRO A 75 -0.27 -2.40 -4.12
N PHE A 76 -0.74 -2.25 -2.88
CA PHE A 76 -0.51 -1.03 -2.09
C PHE A 76 0.98 -0.79 -1.82
N TYR A 77 1.72 -1.81 -1.38
CA TYR A 77 3.16 -1.70 -1.18
C TYR A 77 3.92 -1.45 -2.49
N LEU A 78 3.49 -2.07 -3.60
CA LEU A 78 4.05 -1.77 -4.92
C LEU A 78 3.86 -0.30 -5.28
N GLY A 79 2.67 0.27 -5.03
CA GLY A 79 2.39 1.69 -5.26
C GLY A 79 3.32 2.61 -4.48
N GLU A 80 3.46 2.38 -3.16
CA GLU A 80 4.31 3.21 -2.29
C GLU A 80 5.80 3.08 -2.59
N LEU A 81 6.29 1.89 -2.92
CA LEU A 81 7.71 1.71 -3.28
C LEU A 81 8.03 2.24 -4.67
N THR A 82 7.13 2.04 -5.64
CA THR A 82 7.30 2.58 -7.00
C THR A 82 7.36 4.10 -6.98
N GLU A 83 6.53 4.76 -6.16
CA GLU A 83 6.56 6.22 -6.02
C GLU A 83 7.94 6.75 -5.59
N LYS A 84 8.69 5.98 -4.80
CA LYS A 84 10.01 6.35 -4.28
C LYS A 84 11.16 6.10 -5.26
N VAL A 85 10.88 5.59 -6.46
CA VAL A 85 11.90 5.38 -7.51
C VAL A 85 12.36 6.73 -8.02
N ALA A 86 13.66 7.01 -7.89
CA ALA A 86 14.26 8.30 -8.22
C ALA A 86 14.73 8.41 -9.68
N HIS A 87 14.93 7.27 -10.36
CA HIS A 87 15.50 7.22 -11.70
C HIS A 87 14.43 6.92 -12.77
N GLY A 88 14.62 7.46 -13.97
CA GLY A 88 13.74 7.22 -15.13
C GLY A 88 12.79 8.38 -15.44
N ASP A 89 11.78 8.12 -16.27
CA ASP A 89 10.73 9.09 -16.57
C ASP A 89 9.76 9.18 -15.38
N ARG A 90 9.84 10.28 -14.60
CA ARG A 90 8.98 10.50 -13.43
C ARG A 90 7.49 10.37 -13.76
N LEU A 91 7.07 10.77 -14.97
CA LEU A 91 5.67 10.64 -15.38
C LEU A 91 5.25 9.17 -15.51
N GLN A 92 6.15 8.31 -16.00
CA GLN A 92 5.90 6.86 -16.05
C GLN A 92 5.86 6.25 -14.65
N VAL A 93 6.79 6.63 -13.77
CA VAL A 93 6.83 6.16 -12.37
C VAL A 93 5.52 6.50 -11.65
N ILE A 94 5.02 7.73 -11.78
CA ILE A 94 3.75 8.17 -11.21
C ILE A 94 2.58 7.35 -11.74
N LYS A 95 2.53 7.10 -13.05
CA LYS A 95 1.45 6.31 -13.66
C LYS A 95 1.44 4.88 -13.16
N ILE A 96 2.60 4.23 -13.10
CA ILE A 96 2.73 2.86 -12.57
C ILE A 96 2.29 2.82 -11.10
N SER A 97 2.73 3.79 -10.28
CA SER A 97 2.32 3.88 -8.87
C SER A 97 0.80 4.07 -8.72
N GLN A 98 0.19 4.96 -9.51
CA GLN A 98 -1.26 5.15 -9.53
C GLN A 98 -2.01 3.88 -9.94
N ASP A 99 -1.54 3.15 -10.94
CA ASP A 99 -2.20 1.92 -11.40
C ASP A 99 -2.17 0.83 -10.33
N ARG A 100 -1.08 0.73 -9.56
CA ARG A 100 -0.97 -0.17 -8.40
C ARG A 100 -1.90 0.22 -7.24
N PHE A 101 -2.08 1.51 -6.98
CA PHE A 101 -3.08 1.96 -6.00
C PHE A 101 -4.52 1.72 -6.47
N LYS A 102 -4.82 1.92 -7.76
CA LYS A 102 -6.15 1.60 -8.33
C LYS A 102 -6.46 0.12 -8.21
N GLU A 103 -5.49 -0.73 -8.53
CA GLU A 103 -5.60 -2.19 -8.38
C GLU A 103 -5.92 -2.57 -6.92
N PHE A 104 -5.14 -2.05 -5.95
CA PHE A 104 -5.42 -2.26 -4.52
C PHE A 104 -6.84 -1.81 -4.12
N ILE A 105 -7.24 -0.60 -4.50
CA ILE A 105 -8.56 -0.04 -4.17
C ILE A 105 -9.66 -0.92 -4.79
N SER A 106 -9.49 -1.37 -6.03
CA SER A 106 -10.49 -2.21 -6.71
C SER A 106 -10.71 -3.55 -5.99
N PHE A 107 -9.64 -4.20 -5.50
CA PHE A 107 -9.79 -5.41 -4.68
C PHE A 107 -10.51 -5.11 -3.36
N CYS A 108 -10.19 -3.99 -2.73
CA CYS A 108 -10.86 -3.58 -1.51
C CYS A 108 -12.33 -3.17 -1.73
N GLU A 109 -12.69 -2.64 -2.89
CA GLU A 109 -14.08 -2.36 -3.26
C GLU A 109 -14.87 -3.65 -3.45
N VAL A 110 -14.32 -4.64 -4.18
CA VAL A 110 -14.93 -5.97 -4.37
C VAL A 110 -15.19 -6.65 -3.02
N LEU A 111 -14.24 -6.57 -2.09
CA LEU A 111 -14.37 -7.15 -0.75
C LEU A 111 -15.20 -6.31 0.23
N GLU A 112 -15.81 -5.21 -0.22
CA GLU A 112 -16.62 -4.29 0.60
C GLU A 112 -15.84 -3.72 1.81
N LEU A 113 -14.53 -3.49 1.62
CA LEU A 113 -13.63 -2.91 2.61
C LEU A 113 -13.50 -1.38 2.48
N VAL A 114 -13.84 -0.83 1.31
CA VAL A 114 -13.81 0.61 1.06
C VAL A 114 -15.06 1.27 1.64
N PRO A 115 -14.91 2.33 2.47
CA PRO A 115 -16.05 3.07 2.99
C PRO A 115 -16.91 3.66 1.87
N GLU A 116 -18.22 3.59 2.03
CA GLU A 116 -19.20 3.93 1.00
C GLU A 116 -18.96 5.31 0.39
N GLU A 117 -18.57 6.30 1.20
CA GLU A 117 -18.31 7.67 0.75
C GLU A 117 -17.08 7.84 -0.13
N GLU A 118 -16.17 6.86 -0.16
CA GLU A 118 -14.96 6.86 -0.98
C GLU A 118 -15.08 6.03 -2.25
N THR A 119 -16.09 5.14 -2.32
CA THR A 119 -16.30 4.24 -3.47
C THR A 119 -16.50 5.01 -4.77
N TRP A 120 -16.05 4.42 -5.88
CA TRP A 120 -16.18 5.04 -7.20
C TRP A 120 -17.63 5.40 -7.57
N ASN A 121 -18.58 4.57 -7.14
CA ASN A 121 -20.02 4.75 -7.42
C ASN A 121 -20.65 5.90 -6.64
N SER A 122 -20.16 6.17 -5.43
CA SER A 122 -20.67 7.25 -4.57
C SER A 122 -20.00 8.59 -4.86
N ARG A 123 -18.86 8.60 -5.58
CA ARG A 123 -18.22 9.84 -6.03
C ARG A 123 -19.11 10.48 -7.12
N PRO A 124 -19.61 11.72 -6.93
CA PRO A 124 -20.34 12.42 -7.97
C PRO A 124 -19.46 12.51 -9.23
N GLN A 125 -20.01 12.19 -10.40
CA GLN A 125 -19.34 12.30 -11.70
C GLN A 125 -18.98 13.76 -12.11
N GLY A 126 -19.04 14.72 -11.18
CA GLY A 126 -18.73 16.14 -11.36
C GLY A 126 -17.72 16.66 -10.33
N SER A 127 -17.37 17.95 -10.41
CA SER A 127 -16.48 18.56 -9.42
C SER A 127 -17.15 18.57 -8.05
N PHE A 128 -16.61 17.81 -7.09
CA PHE A 128 -16.99 17.97 -5.69
C PHE A 128 -16.92 19.46 -5.30
N THR A 129 -17.93 19.94 -4.57
CA THR A 129 -17.85 21.26 -3.94
C THR A 129 -16.63 21.27 -3.00
N PRO A 130 -15.95 22.42 -2.83
CA PRO A 130 -14.83 22.54 -1.88
C PRO A 130 -15.17 22.03 -0.48
N GLU A 131 -16.40 22.23 -0.04
CA GLU A 131 -16.94 21.78 1.24
C GLU A 131 -17.00 20.24 1.31
N ALA A 132 -17.51 19.59 0.28
CA ALA A 132 -17.60 18.13 0.22
C ALA A 132 -16.20 17.47 0.16
N ARG A 133 -15.25 18.06 -0.58
CA ARG A 133 -13.84 17.60 -0.59
C ARG A 133 -13.22 17.69 0.80
N ARG A 134 -13.47 18.81 1.49
CA ARG A 134 -12.97 19.02 2.85
C ARG A 134 -13.58 18.02 3.83
N ALA A 135 -14.89 17.79 3.75
CA ALA A 135 -15.59 16.81 4.58
C ALA A 135 -15.03 15.39 4.39
N LEU A 136 -14.81 14.98 3.13
CA LEU A 136 -14.22 13.68 2.80
C LEU A 136 -12.82 13.54 3.40
N LYS A 137 -11.96 14.55 3.23
CA LYS A 137 -10.61 14.54 3.79
C LYS A 137 -10.58 14.51 5.32
N ILE A 138 -11.51 15.19 5.98
CA ILE A 138 -11.67 15.13 7.44
C ILE A 138 -12.12 13.73 7.88
N SER A 139 -13.09 13.13 7.18
CA SER A 139 -13.54 11.76 7.45
C SER A 139 -12.37 10.77 7.32
N ARG A 140 -11.63 10.85 6.22
CA ARG A 140 -10.44 10.04 5.96
C ARG A 140 -9.38 10.20 7.06
N PHE A 141 -9.07 11.44 7.45
CA PHE A 141 -8.11 11.71 8.52
C PHE A 141 -8.54 11.11 9.87
N LYS A 142 -9.83 11.23 10.22
CA LYS A 142 -10.38 10.60 11.43
C LYS A 142 -10.29 9.08 11.38
N ARG A 143 -10.64 8.47 10.25
CA ARG A 143 -10.50 7.01 10.03
C ARG A 143 -9.06 6.55 10.13
N GLN A 144 -8.13 7.28 9.51
CA GLN A 144 -6.70 7.01 9.62
C GLN A 144 -6.23 7.04 11.08
N LYS A 145 -6.59 8.09 11.84
CA LYS A 145 -6.23 8.20 13.26
C LYS A 145 -6.83 7.09 14.12
N ALA A 146 -8.08 6.72 13.86
CA ALA A 146 -8.73 5.61 14.55
C ALA A 146 -8.04 4.27 14.26
N ALA A 147 -7.68 4.00 12.99
CA ALA A 147 -6.97 2.79 12.59
C ALA A 147 -5.56 2.73 13.20
N GLU A 148 -4.81 3.84 13.21
CA GLU A 148 -3.51 3.94 13.87
C GLU A 148 -3.62 3.63 15.38
N SER A 149 -4.58 4.25 16.08
CA SER A 149 -4.85 3.98 17.50
C SER A 149 -5.20 2.51 17.73
N ARG A 150 -6.08 1.94 16.90
CA ARG A 150 -6.54 0.56 17.05
C ARG A 150 -5.40 -0.45 16.85
N LEU A 151 -4.54 -0.25 15.86
CA LEU A 151 -3.35 -1.08 15.67
C LEU A 151 -2.40 -1.02 16.87
N GLN A 152 -2.27 0.16 17.48
CA GLN A 152 -1.45 0.32 18.68
C GLN A 152 -2.05 -0.45 19.87
N GLU A 153 -3.36 -0.35 20.10
CA GLU A 153 -4.05 -1.11 21.14
C GLU A 153 -3.90 -2.63 20.96
N ILE A 154 -4.02 -3.13 19.73
CA ILE A 154 -3.85 -4.55 19.43
C ILE A 154 -2.41 -5.01 19.75
N ARG A 155 -1.40 -4.21 19.38
CA ARG A 155 0.01 -4.50 19.69
C ARG A 155 0.25 -4.56 21.20
N GLU A 156 -0.23 -3.57 21.94
CA GLU A 156 -0.09 -3.52 23.40
C GLU A 156 -0.77 -4.71 24.10
N ARG A 157 -1.95 -5.10 23.61
CA ARG A 157 -2.67 -6.27 24.12
C ARG A 157 -1.90 -7.57 23.88
N LYS A 158 -1.35 -7.74 22.67
CA LYS A 158 -0.51 -8.89 22.31
C LYS A 158 0.78 -8.95 23.14
N GLU A 159 1.45 -7.82 23.36
CA GLU A 159 2.61 -7.75 24.23
C GLU A 159 2.29 -8.12 25.68
N ARG A 160 1.17 -7.61 26.23
CA ARG A 160 0.74 -7.92 27.59
C ARG A 160 0.48 -9.42 27.76
N ARG A 161 -0.24 -10.05 26.82
CA ARG A 161 -0.44 -11.51 26.83
C ARG A 161 0.86 -12.28 26.70
N GLY A 162 1.78 -11.87 25.80
CA GLY A 162 3.09 -12.51 25.65
C GLY A 162 3.96 -12.44 26.91
N ARG A 163 3.87 -11.35 27.68
CA ARG A 163 4.53 -11.23 28.99
C ARG A 163 3.91 -12.18 30.03
N SER A 164 2.57 -12.26 30.07
CA SER A 164 1.85 -13.16 30.98
C SER A 164 2.11 -14.64 30.70
N SER A 165 2.09 -15.05 29.42
CA SER A 165 2.36 -16.45 29.03
C SER A 165 3.80 -16.86 29.34
N LYS A 166 4.77 -15.98 29.09
CA LYS A 166 6.17 -16.21 29.45
C LYS A 166 6.35 -16.34 30.96
N ALA A 167 5.66 -15.53 31.76
CA ALA A 167 5.70 -15.61 33.22
C ALA A 167 5.05 -16.90 33.75
N ALA A 168 3.94 -17.35 33.15
CA ALA A 168 3.28 -18.61 33.50
C ALA A 168 4.15 -19.83 33.18
N ALA A 169 4.77 -19.88 31.99
CA ALA A 169 5.68 -20.96 31.60
C ALA A 169 6.92 -21.09 32.51
N LEU A 170 7.32 -20.01 33.17
CA LEU A 170 8.41 -19.98 34.16
C LEU A 170 8.00 -20.48 35.55
N SER A 171 6.69 -20.63 35.83
CA SER A 171 6.17 -20.87 37.19
C SER A 171 5.38 -22.17 37.38
N THR A 172 5.04 -22.93 36.33
CA THR A 172 4.26 -24.18 36.44
C THR A 172 4.97 -25.42 35.87
N PRO A 173 5.10 -26.52 36.64
CA PRO A 173 5.25 -27.87 36.11
C PRO A 173 3.94 -28.28 35.41
N ILE A 174 4.06 -28.81 34.19
CA ILE A 174 2.97 -29.08 33.24
C ILE A 174 1.92 -30.04 33.85
N GLU A 175 0.71 -29.55 34.11
CA GLU A 175 -0.49 -30.38 34.25
C GLU A 175 -1.69 -29.68 33.56
N ALA A 176 -2.46 -30.50 32.85
CA ALA A 176 -3.34 -30.19 31.74
C ALA A 176 -4.45 -29.14 31.98
N GLY A 177 -4.75 -28.38 30.93
CA GLY A 177 -5.95 -27.54 30.82
C GLY A 177 -5.88 -26.48 29.72
N GLU A 178 -5.36 -26.80 28.54
CA GLU A 178 -5.30 -25.90 27.38
C GLU A 178 -6.56 -26.05 26.54
N GLU A 179 -7.59 -25.22 26.73
CA GLU A 179 -8.71 -25.19 25.77
C GLU A 179 -9.28 -23.80 25.44
N ASP A 180 -8.92 -22.71 26.17
CA ASP A 180 -9.56 -21.39 25.97
C ASP A 180 -8.61 -20.27 25.48
N ALA A 181 -7.32 -20.56 25.22
CA ALA A 181 -6.31 -19.55 24.87
C ALA A 181 -5.93 -19.52 23.37
N LEU A 182 -6.40 -20.47 22.56
CA LEU A 182 -5.97 -20.62 21.17
C LEU A 182 -6.85 -19.85 20.16
N ASP A 183 -8.10 -19.55 20.50
CA ASP A 183 -9.06 -18.92 19.58
C ASP A 183 -8.85 -17.39 19.47
N ASP A 184 -8.40 -16.74 20.56
CA ASP A 184 -8.20 -15.29 20.67
C ASP A 184 -7.06 -14.76 19.77
N ASP A 185 -6.01 -15.54 19.47
CA ASP A 185 -4.90 -15.06 18.61
C ASP A 185 -5.31 -14.96 17.12
N GLY A 186 -6.23 -15.83 16.66
CA GLY A 186 -6.70 -15.84 15.28
C GLY A 186 -7.63 -14.66 14.95
N ASP A 187 -8.57 -14.37 15.84
CA ASP A 187 -9.50 -13.24 15.70
C ASP A 187 -8.77 -11.90 15.77
N GLU A 188 -7.78 -11.78 16.65
CA GLU A 188 -6.97 -10.59 16.74
C GLU A 188 -6.01 -10.40 15.57
N GLU A 189 -5.43 -11.48 15.05
CA GLU A 189 -4.65 -11.40 13.82
C GLU A 189 -5.53 -10.90 12.67
N ARG A 190 -6.77 -11.42 12.57
CA ARG A 190 -7.74 -10.96 11.57
C ARG A 190 -8.06 -9.48 11.75
N GLU A 191 -8.35 -9.06 12.97
CA GLU A 191 -8.61 -7.65 13.30
C GLU A 191 -7.43 -6.76 12.92
N ALA A 192 -6.20 -7.18 13.23
CA ALA A 192 -4.98 -6.45 12.90
C ALA A 192 -4.81 -6.28 11.39
N TRP A 193 -5.06 -7.33 10.60
CA TRP A 193 -4.97 -7.26 9.15
C TRP A 193 -6.06 -6.37 8.54
N LEU A 194 -7.31 -6.52 8.96
CA LEU A 194 -8.40 -5.66 8.47
C LEU A 194 -8.17 -4.19 8.83
N THR A 195 -7.67 -3.92 10.04
CA THR A 195 -7.33 -2.55 10.46
C THR A 195 -6.16 -1.99 9.65
N THR A 196 -5.16 -2.82 9.34
CA THR A 196 -4.03 -2.45 8.47
C THR A 196 -4.52 -2.13 7.04
N ILE A 197 -5.44 -2.92 6.49
CA ILE A 197 -6.05 -2.67 5.18
C ILE A 197 -6.84 -1.37 5.21
N SER A 198 -7.64 -1.11 6.25
CA SER A 198 -8.37 0.15 6.41
C SER A 198 -7.44 1.38 6.43
N LEU A 199 -6.31 1.27 7.14
CA LEU A 199 -5.27 2.30 7.14
C LEU A 199 -4.65 2.49 5.74
N ALA A 200 -4.33 1.39 5.06
CA ALA A 200 -3.77 1.40 3.71
C ALA A 200 -4.74 2.03 2.69
N ILE A 201 -6.06 1.75 2.79
CA ILE A 201 -7.09 2.39 1.95
C ILE A 201 -7.06 3.91 2.12
N CYS A 202 -7.01 4.40 3.36
CA CYS A 202 -6.93 5.85 3.62
C CYS A 202 -5.69 6.46 2.97
N LYS A 203 -4.52 5.84 3.16
CA LYS A 203 -3.26 6.28 2.55
C LYS A 203 -3.29 6.24 1.03
N ALA A 204 -3.84 5.17 0.44
CA ALA A 204 -3.94 5.01 -1.01
C ALA A 204 -4.74 6.15 -1.66
N PHE A 205 -5.87 6.55 -1.05
CA PHE A 205 -6.64 7.68 -1.57
C PHE A 205 -5.90 9.02 -1.46
N ASP A 206 -5.19 9.27 -0.35
CA ASP A 206 -4.37 10.48 -0.21
C ASP A 206 -3.20 10.51 -1.22
N MET A 207 -2.54 9.37 -1.43
CA MET A 207 -1.48 9.22 -2.42
C MET A 207 -2.01 9.42 -3.84
N MET A 208 -3.17 8.85 -4.17
CA MET A 208 -3.82 9.04 -5.48
C MET A 208 -4.14 10.51 -5.75
N GLU A 209 -4.64 11.26 -4.76
CA GLU A 209 -4.88 12.70 -4.91
C GLU A 209 -3.60 13.51 -5.10
N MET A 210 -2.51 13.12 -4.43
CA MET A 210 -1.21 13.78 -4.55
C MET A 210 -0.57 13.50 -5.91
N LEU A 211 -0.50 12.23 -6.31
CA LEU A 211 0.10 11.78 -7.56
C LEU A 211 -0.64 12.32 -8.79
N LYS A 212 -1.98 12.40 -8.74
CA LYS A 212 -2.77 12.98 -9.84
C LYS A 212 -2.43 14.45 -10.07
N LYS A 213 -2.23 15.24 -9.00
CA LYS A 213 -1.79 16.64 -9.13
C LYS A 213 -0.39 16.73 -9.70
N GLU A 214 0.52 15.86 -9.27
CA GLU A 214 1.88 15.80 -9.81
C GLU A 214 1.86 15.46 -11.30
N GLU A 215 1.07 14.48 -11.72
CA GLU A 215 0.88 14.12 -13.13
C GLU A 215 0.35 15.28 -13.97
N GLU A 216 -0.68 15.99 -13.49
CA GLU A 216 -1.25 17.16 -14.17
C GLU A 216 -0.18 18.26 -14.35
N MET A 217 0.61 18.53 -13.31
CA MET A 217 1.70 19.51 -13.38
C MET A 217 2.79 19.10 -14.37
N LEU A 218 3.28 17.86 -14.31
CA LEU A 218 4.34 17.36 -15.19
C LEU A 218 3.88 17.32 -16.65
N SER A 219 2.64 16.92 -16.90
CA SER A 219 2.05 16.92 -18.25
C SER A 219 1.97 18.34 -18.81
N ALA A 220 1.51 19.31 -18.01
CA ALA A 220 1.46 20.72 -18.41
C ALA A 220 2.85 21.33 -18.66
N VAL A 221 3.89 20.86 -17.96
CA VAL A 221 5.29 21.27 -18.22
C VAL A 221 5.79 20.67 -19.55
N LYS A 222 5.54 19.38 -19.78
CA LYS A 222 5.93 18.68 -21.02
C LYS A 222 5.28 19.32 -22.26
N ASP A 223 3.98 19.63 -22.18
CA ASP A 223 3.26 20.30 -23.26
C ASP A 223 3.81 21.70 -23.56
N ARG A 224 4.20 22.45 -22.52
CA ARG A 224 4.85 23.75 -22.69
C ARG A 224 6.20 23.62 -23.37
N GLN A 225 7.03 22.65 -22.98
CA GLN A 225 8.32 22.38 -23.62
C GLN A 225 8.17 21.99 -25.09
N LEU A 226 7.19 21.15 -25.43
CA LEU A 226 6.89 20.77 -26.81
C LEU A 226 6.47 21.97 -27.66
N LYS A 227 5.60 22.84 -27.12
CA LYS A 227 5.19 24.09 -27.80
C LYS A 227 6.36 25.03 -28.04
N VAL A 228 7.26 25.18 -27.05
CA VAL A 228 8.48 26.00 -27.19
C VAL A 228 9.41 25.41 -28.26
N SER A 229 9.67 24.10 -28.22
CA SER A 229 10.50 23.42 -29.22
C SER A 229 9.92 23.55 -30.63
N TYR A 230 8.61 23.37 -30.78
CA TYR A 230 7.90 23.59 -32.04
C TYR A 230 8.06 25.03 -32.53
N PHE A 231 7.88 26.04 -31.66
CA PHE A 231 8.04 27.45 -32.03
C PHE A 231 9.46 27.78 -32.46
N ILE A 232 10.48 27.28 -31.76
CA ILE A 232 11.90 27.44 -32.14
C ILE A 232 12.15 26.81 -33.51
N SER A 233 11.65 25.61 -33.75
CA SER A 233 11.82 24.91 -35.05
C SER A 233 11.14 25.62 -36.22
N LYS A 234 10.03 26.33 -35.98
CA LYS A 234 9.24 27.02 -37.00
C LYS A 234 9.71 28.45 -37.27
N THR A 235 10.31 29.11 -36.28
CA THR A 235 10.76 30.51 -36.40
C THR A 235 12.20 30.65 -36.88
N GLY A 236 12.94 29.53 -37.06
CA GLY A 236 14.29 29.57 -37.61
C GLY A 236 15.25 30.39 -36.76
N PHE A 237 15.05 30.44 -35.44
CA PHE A 237 15.95 31.13 -34.52
C PHE A 237 17.25 30.34 -34.40
N GLN A 238 18.09 30.49 -35.42
CA GLN A 238 19.50 30.16 -35.36
C GLN A 238 20.08 31.13 -34.34
N VAL A 239 20.33 30.62 -33.12
CA VAL A 239 21.12 31.35 -32.14
C VAL A 239 22.48 31.57 -32.80
N LEU A 240 22.65 32.72 -33.44
CA LEU A 240 23.97 33.27 -33.70
C LEU A 240 24.57 33.52 -32.32
N CYS A 241 25.31 32.55 -31.81
CA CYS A 241 26.44 32.85 -30.95
C CYS A 241 27.40 33.68 -31.81
N VAL A 242 27.24 35.00 -31.73
CA VAL A 242 28.23 35.97 -32.18
C VAL A 242 29.42 35.84 -31.24
N ALA A 243 30.56 35.43 -31.83
CA ALA A 243 31.96 35.54 -31.39
C ALA A 243 32.33 35.09 -29.96
#